data_AF-A0A9P4H441-F1
#
_entry.id   AF-A0A9P4H441-F1
#
_cell.length_a   1.000
_cell.length_b   1.000
_cell.length_c   1.000
_cell.angle_alpha   90.00
_cell.angle_beta   90.00
_cell.angle_gamma   90.00
#
_symmetry.space_group_name_H-M   'P 1'
#
loop_
_entity.id
_entity.type
_entity.pdbx_description
1 polymer ?
#
loop_
_entity_poly.entity_id
_entity_poly.type
_entity_poly.pdbx_seq_one_letter_code
_entity_poly.pdbx_strand_id
1 'polypeptide(L)'
;MKLTNIITLLATVAATSVRAAPSSSVDERQALIGYIRFYAGTGCEEPWIEDTVFQQGDKCLSNDFTGTYGSFKVIDNSFTRTIRLFANPVCNGFGQGNYIDVAPGQTGCFAGKITSYSFL
;
A
#
# COMPACT_ATOMS: atom_id res chain seq x y z
N MET A 1 66.81 -31.62 15.44
CA MET A 1 66.30 -30.66 16.44
C MET A 1 64.85 -30.31 16.11
N LYS A 2 63.98 -30.39 17.13
CA LYS A 2 62.75 -29.59 17.39
C LYS A 2 61.66 -29.54 16.29
N LEU A 3 60.54 -30.23 16.52
CA LEU A 3 59.31 -29.81 17.24
C LEU A 3 58.33 -29.07 16.30
N THR A 4 57.30 -29.76 15.80
CA THR A 4 55.91 -29.79 16.31
C THR A 4 55.06 -28.55 16.02
N ASN A 5 53.84 -28.83 15.53
CA ASN A 5 52.56 -28.25 15.95
C ASN A 5 51.79 -27.28 15.02
N ILE A 6 50.63 -27.82 14.61
CA ILE A 6 49.27 -27.28 14.82
C ILE A 6 48.61 -26.42 13.72
N ILE A 7 47.64 -27.10 13.11
CA ILE A 7 46.36 -26.71 12.49
C ILE A 7 45.79 -25.37 13.00
N THR A 8 45.33 -24.52 12.07
CA THR A 8 44.18 -23.64 12.38
C THR A 8 43.26 -23.47 11.18
N LEU A 9 42.02 -23.94 11.35
CA LEU A 9 40.84 -23.70 10.53
C LEU A 9 40.46 -22.22 10.59
N LEU A 10 40.18 -21.59 9.45
CA LEU A 10 39.27 -20.44 9.40
C LEU A 10 38.21 -20.68 8.32
N ALA A 11 37.10 -21.26 8.73
CA ALA A 11 35.85 -21.21 8.00
C ALA A 11 35.14 -19.90 8.37
N THR A 12 35.27 -18.88 7.54
CA THR A 12 34.46 -17.67 7.61
C THR A 12 33.07 -17.99 7.07
N VAL A 13 32.16 -18.39 7.96
CA VAL A 13 30.72 -18.42 7.67
C VAL A 13 30.24 -16.98 7.77
N ALA A 14 30.01 -16.33 6.63
CA ALA A 14 29.30 -15.07 6.60
C ALA A 14 27.87 -15.33 7.09
N ALA A 15 27.59 -14.97 8.34
CA ALA A 15 26.24 -14.89 8.84
C ALA A 15 25.55 -13.74 8.08
N THR A 16 24.89 -14.06 6.97
CA THR A 16 23.86 -13.20 6.42
C THR A 16 22.74 -13.16 7.45
N SER A 17 22.76 -12.15 8.31
CA SER A 17 21.63 -11.86 9.18
C SER A 17 20.48 -11.48 8.25
N VAL A 18 19.67 -12.47 7.87
CA VAL A 18 18.34 -12.24 7.32
C VAL A 18 17.61 -11.50 8.43
N ARG A 19 17.52 -10.17 8.31
CA ARG A 19 16.53 -9.41 9.06
C ARG A 19 15.20 -9.94 8.56
N ALA A 20 14.63 -10.89 9.27
CA ALA A 20 13.22 -11.22 9.14
C ALA A 20 12.49 -9.89 9.28
N ALA A 21 11.84 -9.47 8.19
CA ALA A 21 10.94 -8.34 8.20
C ALA A 21 9.93 -8.53 9.34
N PRO A 22 9.41 -7.44 9.94
CA PRO A 22 8.53 -7.53 11.08
C PRO A 22 7.44 -8.57 10.80
N SER A 23 7.28 -9.52 11.72
CA SER A 23 6.18 -10.47 11.68
C SER A 23 4.89 -9.71 11.97
N SER A 24 4.36 -9.03 10.96
CA SER A 24 2.93 -8.76 10.92
C SER A 24 2.22 -10.08 11.13
N SER A 25 1.22 -10.07 12.02
CA SER A 25 0.45 -11.28 12.34
C SER A 25 -0.12 -11.90 11.06
N VAL A 26 -0.37 -13.20 11.04
CA VAL A 26 -0.95 -13.88 9.86
C VAL A 26 -2.30 -13.26 9.46
N ASP A 27 -3.02 -12.65 10.42
CA ASP A 27 -4.24 -11.87 10.17
C ASP A 27 -4.01 -10.63 9.28
N GLU A 28 -2.85 -9.98 9.37
CA GLU A 28 -2.48 -8.85 8.49
C GLU A 28 -2.23 -9.30 7.03
N ARG A 29 -2.01 -10.60 6.80
CA ARG A 29 -1.84 -11.17 5.45
C ARG A 29 -3.15 -11.66 4.84
N GLN A 30 -4.23 -11.76 5.61
CA GLN A 30 -5.60 -11.94 5.10
C GLN A 30 -6.32 -10.61 4.89
N ALA A 31 -5.55 -9.51 4.78
CA ALA A 31 -6.06 -8.16 4.78
C ALA A 31 -7.14 -7.94 3.70
N LEU A 32 -8.26 -7.38 4.14
CA LEU A 32 -9.27 -6.78 3.28
C LEU A 32 -8.60 -5.60 2.56
N ILE A 33 -8.06 -5.87 1.37
CA ILE A 33 -7.28 -4.93 0.57
C ILE A 33 -8.01 -4.50 -0.70
N GLY A 34 -7.66 -3.31 -1.18
CA GLY A 34 -8.01 -2.82 -2.50
C GLY A 34 -6.74 -2.42 -3.23
N TYR A 35 -6.57 -2.89 -4.46
CA TYR A 35 -5.43 -2.53 -5.30
C TYR A 35 -5.85 -1.45 -6.28
N ILE A 36 -5.14 -0.32 -6.25
CA ILE A 36 -5.46 0.88 -7.00
C ILE A 36 -4.27 1.26 -7.90
N ARG A 37 -4.57 1.62 -9.14
CA ARG A 37 -3.60 2.21 -10.08
C ARG A 37 -3.90 3.69 -10.30
N PHE A 38 -2.84 4.48 -10.44
CA PHE A 38 -2.92 5.91 -10.70
C PHE A 38 -2.52 6.24 -12.13
N TYR A 39 -3.21 7.21 -12.74
CA TYR A 39 -3.05 7.57 -14.14
C TYR A 39 -2.95 9.08 -14.33
N ALA A 40 -2.18 9.54 -15.32
CA ALA A 40 -1.97 10.96 -15.58
C ALA A 40 -3.25 11.67 -16.04
N GLY A 41 -4.01 11.00 -16.91
CA GLY A 41 -5.24 11.51 -17.52
C GLY A 41 -6.45 11.43 -16.60
N THR A 42 -7.62 11.71 -17.16
CA THR A 42 -8.90 11.67 -16.43
C THR A 42 -9.68 10.37 -16.64
N GLY A 43 -9.23 9.48 -17.54
CA GLY A 43 -9.97 8.28 -17.97
C GLY A 43 -9.21 6.97 -17.77
N CYS A 44 -8.23 6.92 -16.86
CA CYS A 44 -7.41 5.74 -16.60
C CYS A 44 -6.75 5.15 -17.87
N GLU A 45 -6.29 6.05 -18.75
CA GLU A 45 -5.62 5.69 -19.99
C GLU A 45 -4.19 5.23 -19.73
N GLU A 46 -3.81 4.10 -20.33
CA GLU A 46 -2.45 3.57 -20.23
C GLU A 46 -1.40 4.55 -20.80
N PRO A 47 -0.17 4.60 -20.24
CA PRO A 47 0.33 3.78 -19.14
C PRO A 47 -0.10 4.29 -17.75
N TRP A 48 -0.26 3.39 -16.78
CA TRP A 48 -0.36 3.80 -15.37
C TRP A 48 0.98 4.36 -14.86
N ILE A 49 0.91 5.29 -13.91
CA ILE A 49 2.06 5.96 -13.30
C ILE A 49 2.62 5.13 -12.15
N GLU A 50 1.72 4.70 -11.26
CA GLU A 50 2.05 4.04 -10.01
C GLU A 50 0.87 3.20 -9.55
N ASP A 51 1.11 2.24 -8.66
CA ASP A 51 0.06 1.49 -7.97
C ASP A 51 0.21 1.56 -6.44
N THR A 52 -0.86 1.22 -5.74
CA THR A 52 -0.85 1.11 -4.29
C THR A 52 -1.90 0.13 -3.80
N VAL A 53 -1.74 -0.25 -2.54
CA VAL A 53 -2.68 -1.10 -1.82
C VAL A 53 -3.25 -0.31 -0.65
N PHE A 54 -4.57 -0.21 -0.61
CA PHE A 54 -5.29 0.29 0.55
C PHE A 54 -5.75 -0.88 1.41
N GLN A 55 -5.66 -0.71 2.72
CA GLN A 55 -6.07 -1.72 3.69
C GLN A 55 -7.27 -1.21 4.49
N GLN A 56 -8.27 -2.08 4.68
CA GLN A 56 -9.41 -1.75 5.52
C GLN A 56 -9.00 -1.55 6.97
N GLY A 57 -9.45 -0.44 7.57
CA GLY A 57 -9.25 -0.12 8.97
C GLY A 57 -10.26 0.89 9.49
N ASP A 58 -10.19 1.20 10.78
CA ASP A 58 -11.18 2.07 11.46
C ASP A 58 -10.76 3.54 11.56
N LYS A 59 -9.63 3.92 10.95
CA LYS A 59 -9.08 5.27 10.99
C LYS A 59 -9.17 5.94 9.64
N CYS A 60 -9.12 7.27 9.64
CA CYS A 60 -8.75 8.03 8.45
C CYS A 60 -7.27 7.78 8.14
N LEU A 61 -6.97 7.33 6.94
CA LEU A 61 -5.62 7.02 6.48
C LEU A 61 -5.25 7.94 5.32
N SER A 62 -3.99 8.36 5.26
CA SER A 62 -3.47 9.13 4.12
C SER A 62 -3.13 8.19 2.97
N ASN A 63 -3.26 8.68 1.73
CA ASN A 63 -2.63 8.03 0.59
C ASN A 63 -1.18 8.50 0.52
N ASP A 64 -0.24 7.57 0.65
CA ASP A 64 1.20 7.88 0.67
C ASP A 64 1.75 8.28 -0.70
N PHE A 65 1.01 8.01 -1.79
CA PHE A 65 1.44 8.43 -3.12
C PHE A 65 1.22 9.94 -3.33
N THR A 66 2.32 10.69 -3.33
CA THR A 66 2.33 12.15 -3.53
C THR A 66 2.55 12.59 -4.98
N GLY A 67 2.65 11.65 -5.92
CA GLY A 67 2.85 11.96 -7.34
C GLY A 67 1.67 12.70 -7.97
N THR A 68 1.88 13.29 -9.15
CA THR A 68 0.82 13.94 -9.91
C THR A 68 0.04 12.91 -10.73
N TYR A 69 -1.26 12.81 -10.51
CA TYR A 69 -2.19 11.98 -11.29
C TYR A 69 -3.57 12.67 -11.37
N GLY A 70 -4.38 12.30 -12.36
CA GLY A 70 -5.70 12.88 -12.62
C GLY A 70 -6.86 11.91 -12.45
N SER A 71 -6.59 10.60 -12.46
CA SER A 71 -7.56 9.54 -12.26
C SER A 71 -6.93 8.33 -11.60
N PHE A 72 -7.78 7.46 -11.07
CA PHE A 72 -7.37 6.19 -10.48
C PHE A 72 -8.33 5.08 -10.88
N LYS A 73 -7.81 3.85 -10.91
CA LYS A 73 -8.60 2.65 -11.20
C LYS A 73 -8.51 1.69 -10.04
N VAL A 74 -9.65 1.29 -9.50
CA VAL A 74 -9.74 0.17 -8.56
C VAL A 74 -9.74 -1.11 -9.40
N ILE A 75 -8.64 -1.87 -9.31
CA ILE A 75 -8.45 -3.11 -10.08
C ILE A 75 -9.06 -4.29 -9.33
N ASP A 76 -8.82 -4.33 -8.03
CA ASP A 76 -9.35 -5.35 -7.13
C ASP A 76 -9.79 -4.70 -5.82
N ASN A 77 -10.83 -5.24 -5.20
CA ASN A 77 -11.48 -4.68 -4.04
C ASN A 77 -12.11 -5.80 -3.20
N SER A 78 -11.37 -6.24 -2.19
CA SER A 78 -11.82 -7.26 -1.23
C SER A 78 -12.39 -6.65 0.07
N PHE A 79 -12.68 -5.35 0.09
CA PHE A 79 -13.24 -4.69 1.27
C PHE A 79 -14.63 -5.23 1.62
N THR A 80 -14.96 -5.25 2.91
CA THR A 80 -16.31 -5.57 3.40
C THR A 80 -17.16 -4.33 3.67
N ARG A 81 -16.52 -3.15 3.69
CA ARG A 81 -17.14 -1.85 3.93
C ARG A 81 -16.92 -0.93 2.73
N THR A 82 -17.82 0.02 2.54
CA THR A 82 -17.63 1.06 1.53
C THR A 82 -16.41 1.90 1.91
N ILE A 83 -15.46 1.99 0.97
CA ILE A 83 -14.34 2.92 1.11
C ILE A 83 -14.77 4.29 0.58
N ARG A 84 -14.57 5.31 1.41
CA ARG A 84 -14.72 6.71 1.02
C ARG A 84 -13.35 7.30 0.76
N LEU A 85 -13.13 7.74 -0.48
CA LEU A 85 -11.88 8.30 -0.99
C LEU A 85 -12.00 9.82 -1.06
N PHE A 86 -11.14 10.55 -0.37
CA PHE A 86 -11.22 12.01 -0.25
C PHE A 86 -10.14 12.72 -1.08
N ALA A 87 -10.51 13.85 -1.66
CA ALA A 87 -9.56 14.81 -2.22
C ALA A 87 -8.85 15.66 -1.15
N ASN A 88 -9.33 15.63 0.10
CA ASN A 88 -8.74 16.33 1.25
C ASN A 88 -7.74 15.44 2.00
N PRO A 89 -6.61 15.98 2.49
CA PRO A 89 -5.52 15.19 3.08
C PRO A 89 -5.83 14.57 4.44
N VAL A 90 -6.89 15.02 5.13
CA VAL A 90 -7.27 14.55 6.47
C VAL A 90 -8.78 14.25 6.51
N CYS A 91 -9.28 13.45 5.57
CA CYS A 91 -10.69 13.15 5.40
C CYS A 91 -11.57 14.42 5.54
N ASN A 92 -12.51 14.45 6.50
CA ASN A 92 -13.39 15.60 6.77
C ASN A 92 -12.77 16.70 7.67
N GLY A 93 -11.49 16.63 8.00
CA GLY A 93 -10.80 17.53 8.93
C GLY A 93 -10.78 19.01 8.51
N PHE A 94 -11.09 19.31 7.24
CA PHE A 94 -11.13 20.67 6.68
C PHE A 94 -12.52 21.09 6.15
N GLY A 95 -13.58 20.34 6.49
CA GLY A 95 -14.95 20.55 5.98
C GLY A 95 -15.46 19.38 5.12
N GLN A 96 -16.70 19.48 4.59
CA GLN A 96 -17.21 18.52 3.61
C GLN A 96 -16.37 18.63 2.32
N GLY A 97 -15.35 17.78 2.21
CA GLY A 97 -14.53 17.67 1.02
C GLY A 97 -15.23 16.88 -0.08
N ASN A 98 -14.75 17.02 -1.31
CA ASN A 98 -15.15 16.12 -2.40
C ASN A 98 -14.65 14.70 -2.08
N TYR A 99 -15.56 13.75 -2.12
CA TYR A 99 -15.26 12.34 -1.91
C TYR A 99 -15.92 11.46 -2.97
N ILE A 100 -15.39 10.25 -3.13
CA ILE A 100 -15.93 9.19 -3.97
C ILE A 100 -16.14 7.98 -3.07
N ASP A 101 -17.34 7.42 -3.09
CA ASP A 101 -17.64 6.16 -2.41
C ASP A 101 -17.50 5.00 -3.39
N VAL A 102 -16.74 3.99 -3.00
CA VAL A 102 -16.58 2.74 -3.74
C VAL A 102 -17.11 1.62 -2.86
N ALA A 103 -18.18 0.97 -3.31
CA ALA A 103 -18.82 -0.11 -2.56
C ALA A 103 -17.92 -1.35 -2.46
N PRO A 104 -18.16 -2.26 -1.50
CA PRO A 104 -17.52 -3.57 -1.45
C PRO A 104 -17.54 -4.29 -2.81
N GLY A 105 -16.39 -4.80 -3.27
CA GLY A 105 -16.28 -5.51 -4.55
C GLY A 105 -16.38 -4.63 -5.80
N GLN A 106 -16.66 -3.32 -5.67
CA GLN A 106 -16.73 -2.42 -6.82
C GLN A 106 -15.32 -2.15 -7.37
N THR A 107 -15.17 -2.34 -8.67
CA THR A 107 -13.99 -2.00 -9.46
C THR A 107 -14.37 -0.97 -10.53
N GLY A 108 -13.38 -0.25 -11.08
CA GLY A 108 -13.65 0.74 -12.12
C GLY A 108 -12.68 1.91 -12.14
N CYS A 109 -12.86 2.78 -13.13
CA CYS A 109 -12.10 4.01 -13.29
C CYS A 109 -12.87 5.20 -12.67
N PHE A 110 -12.13 6.06 -11.99
CA PHE A 110 -12.66 7.23 -11.32
C PHE A 110 -11.76 8.44 -11.59
N ALA A 111 -12.38 9.57 -11.93
CA ALA A 111 -11.66 10.83 -12.09
C ALA A 111 -11.43 11.49 -10.72
N GLY A 112 -10.27 12.11 -10.54
CA GLY A 112 -9.91 12.86 -9.35
C GLY A 112 -8.70 12.31 -8.59
N LYS A 113 -8.41 12.95 -7.45
CA LYS A 113 -7.30 12.61 -6.58
C LYS A 113 -7.77 12.01 -5.26
N ILE A 114 -6.99 11.06 -4.77
CA ILE A 114 -7.11 10.45 -3.45
C ILE A 114 -5.95 10.94 -2.59
N THR A 115 -6.24 11.69 -1.54
CA THR A 115 -5.23 12.15 -0.59
C THR A 115 -5.42 11.52 0.79
N SER A 116 -6.65 11.10 1.10
CA SER A 116 -6.95 10.25 2.25
C SER A 116 -8.16 9.38 1.99
N TYR A 117 -8.38 8.39 2.85
CA TYR A 117 -9.50 7.47 2.77
C TYR A 117 -9.96 7.01 4.16
N SER A 118 -11.23 6.62 4.25
CA SER A 118 -11.80 5.97 5.43
C SER A 118 -12.86 4.96 5.02
N PHE A 119 -13.25 4.09 5.95
CA PHE A 119 -14.31 3.10 5.72
C PHE A 119 -15.56 3.48 6.48
N LEU A 120 -16.73 3.27 5.86
CA LEU A 120 -18.06 3.53 6.42
C LEU A 120 -18.57 2.34 7.19
#